data_AF-A0A558DHU1-F1
#
_entry.id   AF-A0A558DHU1-F1
#
_cell.length_a   1.000
_cell.length_b   1.000
_cell.length_c   1.000
_cell.angle_alpha   90.00
_cell.angle_beta   90.00
_cell.angle_gamma   90.00
#
_symmetry.space_group_name_H-M   'P 1'
#
loop_
_entity.id
_entity.type
_entity.pdbx_description
1 polymer ?
#
loop_
_entity_poly.entity_id
_entity_poly.type
_entity_poly.pdbx_seq_one_letter_code
_entity_poly.pdbx_strand_id
1 'polypeptide(L)'
;GYLAVPQPDGTSKLVDVTEQNPGAGGMISDATDLDRFLTALFRGQLLAPAQMKELLTVPHVPYLGGSDKDPGHGWAYYGAGLMRVTIPGGNDRPDLTLWGKTGSTYGYTDGMFTTPDLRRRLVYCFNPVTGGGNDMALVNRIITAAFAS
;
A
#
# COMPACT_ATOMS: atom_id res chain seq x y z
N GLY A 1 0.89 18.54 2.96
CA GLY A 1 2.17 17.97 2.50
C GLY A 1 2.84 19.02 1.64
N TYR A 2 4.15 18.92 1.39
CA TYR A 2 4.84 19.93 0.57
C TYR A 2 5.43 19.29 -0.68
N LEU A 3 5.52 20.07 -1.76
CA LEU A 3 6.31 19.73 -2.94
C LEU A 3 7.47 20.71 -3.11
N ALA A 4 8.64 20.20 -3.43
CA ALA A 4 9.76 20.98 -3.92
C ALA A 4 9.51 21.34 -5.39
N VAL A 5 9.19 22.60 -5.65
CA VAL A 5 8.95 23.14 -6.99
C VAL A 5 10.22 23.85 -7.48
N PRO A 6 10.81 23.44 -8.61
CA PRO A 6 11.97 24.11 -9.19
C PRO A 6 11.70 25.59 -9.47
N GLN A 7 12.70 26.43 -9.22
CA GLN A 7 12.66 27.87 -9.47
C GLN A 7 13.57 28.25 -10.65
N PRO A 8 13.32 29.39 -11.34
CA PRO A 8 14.15 29.84 -12.45
C PRO A 8 15.62 30.10 -12.09
N ASP A 9 15.91 30.37 -10.82
CA ASP A 9 17.27 30.62 -10.29
C ASP A 9 18.05 29.33 -9.96
N GLY A 10 17.48 28.16 -10.28
CA GLY A 10 18.09 26.85 -10.00
C GLY A 10 17.85 26.33 -8.59
N THR A 11 17.14 27.08 -7.73
CA THR A 11 16.74 26.61 -6.40
C THR A 11 15.42 25.84 -6.44
N SER A 12 14.95 25.37 -5.29
CA SER A 12 13.62 24.78 -5.13
C SER A 12 12.88 25.41 -3.96
N LYS A 13 11.58 25.65 -4.13
CA LYS A 13 10.69 26.18 -3.11
C LYS A 13 9.70 25.11 -2.68
N LEU A 14 9.51 24.96 -1.37
CA LEU A 14 8.44 24.11 -0.85
C LEU A 14 7.08 24.83 -1.00
N VAL A 15 6.16 24.16 -1.68
CA VAL A 15 4.77 24.60 -1.89
C VAL A 15 3.85 23.65 -1.15
N ASP A 16 2.94 24.19 -0.34
CA ASP A 16 1.93 23.41 0.36
C ASP A 16 0.91 22.86 -0.66
N VAL A 17 0.69 21.55 -0.62
CA VAL A 17 -0.26 20.82 -1.46
C VAL A 17 -1.27 20.03 -0.63
N THR A 18 -1.52 20.46 0.61
CA THR A 18 -2.51 19.82 1.49
C THR A 18 -3.90 19.81 0.84
N GLU A 19 -4.29 20.92 0.21
CA GLU A 19 -5.53 21.00 -0.57
C GLU A 19 -5.26 20.60 -2.02
N GLN A 20 -5.75 19.42 -2.39
CA GLN A 20 -5.63 18.87 -3.74
C GLN A 20 -6.83 17.98 -4.06
N ASN A 21 -7.14 17.82 -5.35
CA ASN A 21 -8.11 16.85 -5.83
C ASN A 21 -7.37 15.66 -6.46
N PRO A 22 -7.15 14.55 -5.73
CA PRO A 22 -6.45 13.39 -6.27
C PRO A 22 -7.32 12.52 -7.20
N GLY A 23 -8.59 12.88 -7.41
CA GLY A 23 -9.55 12.04 -8.13
C GLY A 23 -9.85 10.76 -7.35
N ALA A 24 -9.47 9.60 -7.90
CA ALA A 24 -9.53 8.34 -7.17
C ALA A 24 -8.49 8.34 -6.05
N GLY A 25 -8.94 8.25 -4.78
CA GLY A 25 -8.06 8.32 -3.60
C GLY A 25 -8.24 9.57 -2.73
N GLY A 26 -9.34 10.31 -2.87
CA GLY A 26 -9.62 11.51 -2.06
C GLY A 26 -9.98 11.28 -0.59
N MET A 27 -9.78 10.08 -0.06
CA MET A 27 -10.05 9.81 1.36
C MET A 27 -8.93 10.40 2.23
N ILE A 28 -9.32 11.12 3.28
CA ILE A 28 -8.41 11.59 4.32
C ILE A 28 -8.64 10.73 5.56
N SER A 29 -7.56 10.23 6.15
CA SER A 29 -7.61 9.38 7.35
C SER A 29 -6.33 9.52 8.16
N ASP A 30 -6.23 8.78 9.25
CA ASP A 30 -5.01 8.62 10.05
C ASP A 30 -4.67 7.14 10.25
N ALA A 31 -3.51 6.87 10.84
CA ALA A 31 -3.04 5.49 11.02
C ALA A 31 -3.96 4.66 11.93
N THR A 32 -4.61 5.29 12.91
CA THR A 32 -5.51 4.61 13.85
C THR A 32 -6.80 4.19 13.16
N ASP A 33 -7.37 5.08 12.35
CA ASP A 33 -8.60 4.83 11.62
C ASP A 33 -8.40 3.79 10.51
N LEU A 34 -7.26 3.83 9.80
CA LEU A 34 -6.91 2.79 8.81
C LEU A 34 -6.68 1.42 9.46
N ASP A 35 -6.01 1.36 10.62
CA ASP A 35 -5.83 0.10 11.37
C ASP A 35 -7.18 -0.45 11.87
N ARG A 36 -8.07 0.43 12.34
CA ARG A 36 -9.45 0.08 12.74
C ARG A 36 -10.22 -0.48 11.55
N PHE A 37 -10.13 0.17 10.38
CA PHE A 37 -10.77 -0.29 9.15
C PHE A 37 -10.28 -1.69 8.75
N LEU A 38 -8.96 -1.90 8.66
CA LEU A 38 -8.40 -3.23 8.36
C LEU A 38 -8.87 -4.29 9.34
N THR A 39 -8.88 -3.96 10.63
CA THR A 39 -9.29 -4.88 11.69
C THR A 39 -10.76 -5.25 11.56
N ALA A 40 -11.65 -4.28 11.34
CA ALA A 40 -13.07 -4.53 11.13
C ALA A 40 -13.33 -5.35 9.87
N LEU A 41 -12.63 -5.04 8.77
CA LEU A 41 -12.72 -5.76 7.50
C LEU A 41 -12.34 -7.24 7.67
N PHE A 42 -11.16 -7.52 8.21
CA PHE A 42 -10.66 -8.89 8.36
C PHE A 42 -11.33 -9.69 9.49
N ARG A 43 -12.03 -9.03 10.41
CA ARG A 43 -12.97 -9.67 11.33
C ARG A 43 -14.33 -10.00 10.71
N GLY A 44 -14.56 -9.65 9.44
CA GLY A 44 -15.83 -9.87 8.74
C GLY A 44 -16.96 -8.96 9.20
N GLN A 45 -16.65 -7.80 9.78
CA GLN A 45 -17.66 -6.86 10.29
C GLN A 45 -18.21 -5.93 9.21
N LEU A 46 -17.50 -5.80 8.07
CA LEU A 46 -17.86 -4.87 7.00
C LEU A 46 -18.46 -5.56 5.76
N LEU A 47 -18.12 -6.83 5.53
CA LEU A 47 -18.52 -7.59 4.35
C LEU A 47 -19.10 -8.94 4.76
N ALA A 48 -20.14 -9.40 4.05
CA ALA A 48 -20.60 -10.76 4.23
C ALA A 48 -19.55 -11.75 3.67
N PRO A 49 -19.58 -13.04 4.08
CA PRO A 49 -18.54 -14.00 3.71
C PRO A 49 -18.31 -14.14 2.19
N ALA A 50 -19.36 -13.99 1.38
CA ALA A 50 -19.24 -14.04 -0.08
C ALA A 50 -18.42 -12.87 -0.65
N GLN A 51 -18.69 -11.62 -0.24
CA GLN A 51 -17.90 -10.47 -0.69
C GLN A 51 -16.47 -10.51 -0.13
N MET A 52 -16.29 -11.01 1.10
CA MET A 52 -14.95 -11.17 1.66
C MET A 52 -14.12 -12.19 0.87
N LYS A 53 -14.73 -13.29 0.42
CA LYS A 53 -14.08 -14.24 -0.48
C LYS A 53 -13.68 -13.59 -1.80
N GLU A 54 -14.55 -12.77 -2.38
CA GLU A 54 -14.26 -12.04 -3.62
C GLU A 54 -13.12 -11.03 -3.43
N LEU A 55 -13.14 -10.25 -2.35
CA LEU A 55 -12.10 -9.28 -2.00
C LEU A 55 -10.71 -9.93 -1.90
N LEU A 56 -10.66 -11.14 -1.35
CA LEU A 56 -9.44 -11.93 -1.15
C LEU A 56 -9.16 -12.92 -2.29
N THR A 57 -9.81 -12.76 -3.44
CA THR A 57 -9.53 -13.54 -4.65
C THR A 57 -8.74 -12.68 -5.64
N VAL A 58 -7.57 -13.17 -6.03
CA VAL A 58 -6.76 -12.59 -7.12
C VAL A 58 -6.95 -13.45 -8.37
N PRO A 59 -7.28 -12.87 -9.53
CA PRO A 59 -7.44 -13.63 -10.77
C PRO A 59 -6.11 -14.24 -11.20
N HIS A 60 -6.14 -15.48 -11.70
CA HIS A 60 -4.94 -16.14 -12.22
C HIS A 60 -4.71 -15.79 -13.70
N VAL A 61 -4.22 -14.58 -13.93
CA VAL A 61 -3.92 -14.05 -15.26
C VAL A 61 -2.55 -13.35 -15.25
N PRO A 62 -1.84 -13.28 -16.39
CA PRO A 62 -0.61 -12.50 -16.48
C PRO A 62 -0.84 -11.04 -16.13
N TYR A 63 0.10 -10.43 -15.40
CA TYR A 63 0.09 -8.98 -15.19
C TYR A 63 0.72 -8.30 -16.40
N LEU A 64 -0.06 -7.49 -17.11
CA LEU A 64 0.41 -6.82 -18.31
C LEU A 64 1.53 -5.82 -17.96
N GLY A 65 2.72 -6.03 -18.53
CA GLY A 65 3.92 -5.26 -18.17
C GLY A 65 4.57 -5.67 -16.85
N GLY A 66 4.10 -6.76 -16.24
CA GLY A 66 4.67 -7.33 -15.03
C GLY A 66 6.05 -7.95 -15.25
N SER A 67 6.78 -8.05 -14.15
CA SER A 67 8.14 -8.55 -14.04
C SER A 67 8.28 -9.43 -12.80
N ASP A 68 9.39 -10.14 -12.71
CA ASP A 68 9.73 -10.93 -11.52
C ASP A 68 9.94 -10.08 -10.26
N LYS A 69 10.06 -8.75 -10.41
CA LYS A 69 10.21 -7.81 -9.29
C LYS A 69 8.88 -7.34 -8.72
N ASP A 70 7.77 -7.58 -9.42
CA ASP A 70 6.44 -7.25 -8.92
C ASP A 70 6.02 -8.22 -7.82
N PRO A 71 5.12 -7.81 -6.89
CA PRO A 71 4.63 -8.71 -5.85
C PRO A 71 3.99 -10.01 -6.37
N GLY A 72 3.44 -9.98 -7.57
CA GLY A 72 2.87 -11.14 -8.24
C GLY A 72 3.84 -11.90 -9.15
N HIS A 73 5.10 -11.49 -9.26
CA HIS A 73 6.13 -12.11 -10.11
C HIS A 73 5.64 -12.38 -11.54
N GLY A 74 5.19 -11.34 -12.23
CA GLY A 74 4.61 -11.44 -13.58
C GLY A 74 3.13 -11.86 -13.65
N TRP A 75 2.51 -12.25 -12.53
CA TRP A 75 1.08 -12.55 -12.43
C TRP A 75 0.30 -11.46 -11.74
N ALA A 76 -1.01 -11.40 -11.97
CA ALA A 76 -1.89 -10.48 -11.26
C ALA A 76 -1.79 -10.67 -9.74
N TYR A 77 -1.84 -9.57 -9.01
CA TYR A 77 -1.75 -9.51 -7.55
C TYR A 77 -2.75 -8.53 -6.92
N TYR A 78 -3.65 -7.97 -7.71
CA TYR A 78 -4.78 -7.15 -7.24
C TYR A 78 -6.09 -7.94 -7.34
N GLY A 79 -6.90 -7.87 -6.29
CA GLY A 79 -8.29 -8.30 -6.26
C GLY A 79 -9.25 -7.11 -6.36
N ALA A 80 -10.44 -7.22 -5.75
CA ALA A 80 -11.46 -6.18 -5.75
C ALA A 80 -11.15 -5.01 -4.77
N GLY A 81 -10.00 -4.37 -4.93
CA GLY A 81 -9.60 -3.18 -4.15
C GLY A 81 -8.39 -3.38 -3.24
N LEU A 82 -8.06 -4.63 -2.89
CA LEU A 82 -6.83 -4.98 -2.17
C LEU A 82 -5.81 -5.64 -3.10
N MET A 83 -4.54 -5.53 -2.75
CA MET A 83 -3.44 -6.30 -3.32
C MET A 83 -3.00 -7.40 -2.36
N ARG A 84 -2.52 -8.50 -2.92
CA ARG A 84 -1.84 -9.59 -2.21
C ARG A 84 -0.33 -9.46 -2.42
N VAL A 85 0.42 -9.51 -1.33
CA VAL A 85 1.89 -9.53 -1.33
C VAL A 85 2.34 -10.76 -0.56
N THR A 86 3.23 -11.55 -1.14
CA THR A 86 3.88 -12.65 -0.42
C THR A 86 5.29 -12.22 -0.07
N ILE A 87 5.61 -12.21 1.23
CA ILE A 87 6.98 -12.06 1.70
C ILE A 87 7.57 -13.46 1.83
N PRO A 88 8.63 -13.79 1.07
CA PRO A 88 9.29 -15.08 1.19
C PRO A 88 9.75 -15.33 2.63
N GLY A 89 9.52 -16.54 3.10
CA GLY A 89 10.04 -17.05 4.35
C GLY A 89 11.56 -17.28 4.30
N GLY A 90 12.08 -17.77 5.41
CA GLY A 90 13.46 -18.27 5.51
C GLY A 90 13.45 -19.76 5.82
N ASN A 91 14.63 -20.36 6.02
CA ASN A 91 14.79 -21.80 6.28
C ASN A 91 13.86 -22.33 7.40
N ASP A 92 13.56 -21.49 8.40
CA ASP A 92 12.73 -21.85 9.57
C ASP A 92 11.39 -21.09 9.64
N ARG A 93 10.99 -20.35 8.59
CA ARG A 93 9.76 -19.54 8.61
C ARG A 93 8.96 -19.71 7.32
N PRO A 94 7.63 -19.91 7.41
CA PRO A 94 6.80 -19.96 6.22
C PRO A 94 6.71 -18.59 5.55
N ASP A 95 6.36 -18.60 4.26
CA ASP A 95 5.99 -17.38 3.54
C ASP A 95 4.84 -16.66 4.25
N LEU A 96 4.90 -15.33 4.26
CA LEU A 96 3.87 -14.49 4.84
C LEU A 96 3.02 -13.85 3.75
N THR A 97 1.73 -14.20 3.70
CA THR A 97 0.78 -13.51 2.83
C THR A 97 0.21 -12.29 3.52
N LEU A 98 0.38 -11.14 2.88
CA LEU A 98 -0.17 -9.86 3.28
C LEU A 98 -1.24 -9.42 2.29
N TRP A 99 -2.27 -8.78 2.81
CA TRP A 99 -3.31 -8.12 2.05
C TRP A 99 -3.38 -6.66 2.44
N GLY A 100 -3.55 -5.78 1.46
CA GLY A 100 -3.47 -4.35 1.73
C GLY A 100 -3.68 -3.49 0.50
N LYS A 101 -3.29 -2.23 0.61
CA LYS A 101 -3.25 -1.30 -0.52
C LYS A 101 -2.22 -0.23 -0.27
N THR A 102 -1.57 0.23 -1.35
CA THR A 102 -0.76 1.43 -1.38
C THR A 102 -1.54 2.60 -1.96
N GLY A 103 -1.25 3.81 -1.46
CA GLY A 103 -1.77 5.08 -1.94
C GLY A 103 -0.64 6.06 -2.18
N SER A 104 -0.77 6.88 -3.22
CA SER A 104 0.15 7.97 -3.47
C SER A 104 -0.53 9.10 -4.19
N THR A 105 -0.30 10.31 -3.68
CA THR A 105 -0.57 11.56 -4.35
C THR A 105 0.58 12.52 -4.10
N TYR A 106 0.56 13.70 -4.69
CA TYR A 106 1.60 14.68 -4.46
C TYR A 106 1.73 15.05 -2.97
N GLY A 107 2.93 14.90 -2.41
CA GLY A 107 3.21 15.24 -1.03
C GLY A 107 2.76 14.19 0.00
N TYR A 108 2.20 13.05 -0.42
CA TYR A 108 1.70 11.98 0.45
C TYR A 108 1.89 10.59 -0.17
N THR A 109 2.50 9.69 0.57
CA THR A 109 2.53 8.27 0.26
C THR A 109 2.13 7.47 1.49
N ASP A 110 1.18 6.57 1.30
CA ASP A 110 0.54 5.83 2.37
C ASP A 110 0.29 4.38 1.95
N GLY A 111 -0.03 3.57 2.94
CA GLY A 111 -0.44 2.20 2.72
C GLY A 111 -0.77 1.49 4.01
N MET A 112 -1.53 0.40 3.86
CA MET A 112 -1.97 -0.43 4.96
C MET A 112 -1.94 -1.90 4.55
N PHE A 113 -1.41 -2.76 5.42
CA PHE A 113 -1.25 -4.20 5.17
C PHE A 113 -1.55 -5.01 6.42
N THR A 114 -2.12 -6.20 6.24
CA THR A 114 -2.33 -7.17 7.32
C THR A 114 -2.18 -8.60 6.83
N THR A 115 -1.80 -9.50 7.73
CA THR A 115 -2.06 -10.94 7.55
C THR A 115 -3.57 -11.23 7.68
N PRO A 116 -4.11 -12.28 7.03
CA PRO A 116 -5.51 -12.65 7.15
C PRO A 116 -5.99 -12.87 8.59
N ASP A 117 -5.09 -13.34 9.46
CA ASP A 117 -5.36 -13.62 10.87
C ASP A 117 -5.14 -12.40 11.81
N LEU A 118 -4.83 -11.23 11.25
CA LEU A 118 -4.55 -9.97 11.95
C LEU A 118 -3.36 -10.00 12.92
N ARG A 119 -2.54 -11.06 12.94
CA ARG A 119 -1.37 -11.16 13.83
C ARG A 119 -0.25 -10.18 13.48
N ARG A 120 -0.23 -9.70 12.24
CA ARG A 120 0.71 -8.69 11.79
C ARG A 120 -0.06 -7.63 11.00
N ARG A 121 0.12 -6.37 11.37
CA ARG A 121 -0.53 -5.22 10.75
C ARG A 121 0.49 -4.09 10.62
N LEU A 122 0.41 -3.36 9.53
CA LEU A 122 1.23 -2.19 9.24
C LEU A 122 0.33 -1.12 8.61
N VAL A 123 0.45 0.10 9.13
CA VAL A 123 -0.03 1.29 8.44
C VAL A 123 1.13 2.27 8.41
N TYR A 124 1.36 2.89 7.26
CA TYR A 124 2.37 3.93 7.11
C TYR A 124 1.82 5.12 6.35
N CYS A 125 2.38 6.28 6.64
CA CYS A 125 2.21 7.51 5.88
C CYS A 125 3.50 8.31 5.99
N PHE A 126 3.99 8.82 4.87
CA PHE A 126 5.10 9.77 4.84
C PHE A 126 4.87 10.80 3.73
N ASN A 127 5.51 11.97 3.87
CA ASN A 127 5.25 13.13 3.04
C ASN A 127 6.48 13.46 2.17
N PRO A 128 6.67 12.78 1.02
CA PRO A 128 7.79 13.05 0.15
C PRO A 128 7.65 14.44 -0.49
N VAL A 129 8.76 15.20 -0.55
CA VAL A 129 8.77 16.53 -1.19
C VAL A 129 9.15 16.47 -2.67
N THR A 130 9.74 15.38 -3.14
CA THR A 130 10.07 15.19 -4.55
C THR A 130 8.85 14.60 -5.27
N GLY A 131 8.39 15.27 -6.33
CA GLY A 131 7.17 14.92 -7.05
C GLY A 131 7.20 13.51 -7.63
N GLY A 132 6.29 12.67 -7.16
CA GLY A 132 6.16 11.28 -7.58
C GLY A 132 6.06 10.37 -6.37
N GLY A 133 4.89 10.33 -5.75
CA GLY A 133 4.57 9.35 -4.72
C GLY A 133 4.80 7.93 -5.24
N ASN A 134 5.20 7.05 -4.32
CA ASN A 134 5.73 5.70 -4.53
C ASN A 134 7.20 5.66 -4.96
N ASP A 135 8.09 6.08 -4.03
CA ASP A 135 9.35 5.35 -3.90
C ASP A 135 9.00 3.90 -3.47
N MET A 136 8.68 3.06 -4.44
CA MET A 136 8.35 1.65 -4.22
C MET A 136 9.51 0.93 -3.53
N ALA A 137 10.76 1.40 -3.68
CA ALA A 137 11.88 0.85 -2.94
C ALA A 137 11.76 1.17 -1.44
N LEU A 138 11.35 2.39 -1.07
CA LEU A 138 11.06 2.74 0.33
C LEU A 138 9.87 1.96 0.88
N VAL A 139 8.76 1.86 0.13
CA VAL A 139 7.58 1.08 0.54
C VAL A 139 7.96 -0.39 0.77
N ASN A 140 8.69 -0.99 -0.18
CA ASN A 140 9.17 -2.37 -0.04
C ASN A 140 10.09 -2.52 1.17
N ARG A 141 10.99 -1.56 1.43
CA ARG A 141 11.85 -1.59 2.63
C ARG A 141 11.04 -1.53 3.93
N ILE A 142 10.00 -0.69 4.01
CA ILE A 142 9.14 -0.61 5.19
C ILE A 142 8.40 -1.92 5.40
N ILE A 143 7.79 -2.48 4.34
CA ILE A 143 7.08 -3.75 4.39
C ILE A 143 8.03 -4.88 4.79
N THR A 144 9.19 -5.02 4.15
CA THR A 144 10.17 -6.03 4.52
C THR A 144 10.61 -5.86 5.98
N ALA A 145 10.95 -4.65 6.43
CA ALA A 145 11.39 -4.41 7.81
C ALA A 145 10.31 -4.73 8.86
N ALA A 146 9.04 -4.42 8.57
CA ALA A 146 7.94 -4.64 9.50
C ALA A 146 7.53 -6.12 9.65
N PHE A 147 7.78 -6.94 8.64
CA PHE A 147 7.27 -8.31 8.57
C PHE A 147 8.35 -9.40 8.47
N ALA A 148 9.63 -9.05 8.24
CA ALA A 148 10.73 -10.01 8.21
C ALA A 148 11.24 -10.45 9.61
N SER A 149 10.57 -10.06 10.70
CA SER A 149 10.93 -10.41 12.09
C SER A 149 10.13 -11.58 12.66
#